data_AF-A0A9Q0XWI2-F1
#
_entry.id   AF-A0A9Q0XWI2-F1
#
_cell.length_a   1.000
_cell.length_b   1.000
_cell.length_c   1.000
_cell.angle_alpha   90.00
_cell.angle_beta   90.00
_cell.angle_gamma   90.00
#
_symmetry.space_group_name_H-M   'P 1'
#
loop_
_entity.id
_entity.type
_entity.pdbx_description
1 polymer ?
#
loop_
_entity_poly.entity_id
_entity_poly.type
_entity_poly.pdbx_seq_one_letter_code
_entity_poly.pdbx_strand_id
1 'polypeptide(L)'
;MSDAADASTSSLLQDHRQYSQMVQRIDKVMDLQVLQPDEEDSCRFFGHLDKNRTTPLRLAFIPSLLNKARAAWNKPSSTPLMPRRVDNLYRTHGDDTACLSRHPLPNSVIVNATQNRNRSSSMSAPSNKESRKLDMIGRCHYSLASFSLRNSNYMCAMEAYTRHVLLKLLPLLDTMPDATRDKALAYHSEIMSLVDYETIAARHAAEAASKQLATAVFLRRHVWLRTTTITDDARNRIEDSPFDGEGLFASSTDEALDNILKMWKTAKSYTYHGATSQRSFHPQGQPTWCRQTSSYQHRSHPRYAQSTPSGSYQRPTVNPRQRQCQSSRCYDRKQKA
;
A
#
# COMPACT_ATOMS: atom_id res chain seq x y z
N MET A 1 35.37 12.30 0.13
CA MET A 1 34.15 11.46 -0.07
C MET A 1 34.30 10.04 0.50
N SER A 2 35.51 9.55 0.81
CA SER A 2 35.72 8.22 1.42
C SER A 2 35.38 8.17 2.93
N ASP A 3 35.73 9.21 3.69
CA ASP A 3 35.57 9.20 5.17
C ASP A 3 34.10 9.26 5.66
N ALA A 4 33.18 9.78 4.84
CA ALA A 4 31.77 9.87 5.20
C ALA A 4 31.03 8.52 5.10
N ALA A 5 31.50 7.62 4.22
CA ALA A 5 30.92 6.29 4.04
C ALA A 5 31.31 5.33 5.17
N ASP A 6 32.55 5.42 5.66
CA ASP A 6 33.03 4.61 6.78
C ASP A 6 32.38 5.01 8.11
N ALA A 7 32.17 6.31 8.35
CA ALA A 7 31.47 6.79 9.55
C ALA A 7 30.00 6.34 9.60
N SER A 8 29.29 6.39 8.45
CA SER A 8 27.89 5.94 8.37
C SER A 8 27.75 4.43 8.57
N THR A 9 28.72 3.64 8.10
CA THR A 9 28.71 2.19 8.23
C THR A 9 29.02 1.76 9.67
N SER A 10 29.96 2.44 10.33
CA SER A 10 30.28 2.20 11.75
C SER A 10 29.10 2.50 12.67
N SER A 11 28.36 3.59 12.43
CA SER A 11 27.16 3.94 13.19
C SER A 11 26.06 2.89 13.05
N LEU A 12 25.79 2.42 11.83
CA LEU A 12 24.77 1.40 11.57
C LEU A 12 25.09 0.07 12.28
N LEU A 13 26.36 -0.34 12.27
CA LEU A 13 26.80 -1.57 12.96
C LEU A 13 26.62 -1.48 14.48
N GLN A 14 26.85 -0.30 15.06
CA GLN A 14 26.62 -0.06 16.47
C GLN A 14 25.12 -0.12 16.82
N ASP A 15 24.27 0.48 16.00
CA ASP A 15 22.81 0.44 16.17
C ASP A 15 22.27 -0.99 16.08
N HIS A 16 22.76 -1.79 15.13
CA HIS A 16 22.40 -3.20 14.98
C HIS A 16 22.77 -4.04 16.21
N ARG A 17 23.95 -3.79 16.79
CA ARG A 17 24.40 -4.51 17.99
C ARG A 17 23.55 -4.18 19.20
N GLN A 18 23.25 -2.90 19.41
CA GLN A 18 22.42 -2.47 20.55
C GLN A 18 20.98 -2.99 20.41
N TYR A 19 20.41 -2.94 19.20
CA TYR A 19 19.08 -3.50 18.92
C TYR A 19 19.04 -5.01 19.18
N SER A 20 20.06 -5.73 18.71
CA SER A 20 20.19 -7.18 18.92
C SER A 20 20.22 -7.55 20.41
N GLN A 21 20.99 -6.80 21.22
CA GLN A 21 21.04 -6.99 22.67
C GLN A 21 19.69 -6.71 23.33
N MET A 22 18.96 -5.68 22.87
CA MET A 22 17.60 -5.41 23.36
C MET A 22 16.66 -6.58 23.06
N VAL A 23 16.64 -7.07 21.82
CA VAL A 23 15.77 -8.19 21.41
C VAL A 23 16.05 -9.43 22.26
N GLN A 24 17.31 -9.74 22.56
CA GLN A 24 17.68 -10.84 23.47
C GLN A 24 17.16 -10.64 24.90
N ARG A 25 17.12 -9.40 25.40
CA ARG A 25 16.56 -9.10 26.73
C ARG A 25 15.04 -9.26 26.74
N ILE A 26 14.35 -8.75 25.71
CA ILE A 26 12.90 -8.92 25.55
C ILE A 26 12.54 -10.42 25.52
N ASP A 27 13.28 -11.20 24.73
CA ASP A 27 13.13 -12.65 24.63
C ASP A 27 13.19 -13.35 25.98
N LYS A 28 14.27 -13.09 26.73
CA LYS A 28 14.50 -13.67 28.05
C LYS A 28 13.40 -13.33 29.07
N VAL A 29 12.82 -12.13 28.99
CA VAL A 29 11.77 -11.69 29.93
C VAL A 29 10.39 -12.20 29.51
N MET A 30 10.13 -12.25 28.20
CA MET A 30 8.82 -12.58 27.65
C MET A 30 8.67 -14.06 27.28
N ASP A 31 9.72 -14.86 27.48
CA ASP A 31 9.80 -16.27 27.06
C ASP A 31 9.39 -16.45 25.60
N LEU A 32 9.88 -15.54 24.75
CA LEU A 32 9.74 -15.68 23.31
C LEU A 32 10.80 -16.70 22.85
N GLN A 33 10.63 -17.32 21.68
CA GLN A 33 11.65 -18.20 21.12
C GLN A 33 12.44 -17.41 20.08
N VAL A 34 13.39 -16.56 20.49
CA VAL A 34 14.29 -15.92 19.53
C VAL A 34 15.16 -16.98 18.87
N LEU A 35 14.98 -17.14 17.56
CA LEU A 35 15.82 -17.99 16.75
C LEU A 35 17.12 -17.26 16.48
N GLN A 36 18.23 -17.82 16.97
CA GLN A 36 19.54 -17.40 16.50
C GLN A 36 19.64 -17.75 15.01
N PRO A 37 20.18 -16.84 14.19
CA PRO A 37 20.41 -17.16 12.79
C PRO A 37 21.34 -18.37 12.70
N ASP A 38 20.97 -19.36 11.89
CA ASP A 38 21.86 -20.46 11.54
C ASP A 38 23.19 -19.87 11.05
N GLU A 39 24.32 -20.45 11.47
CA GLU A 39 25.62 -20.11 10.90
C GLU A 39 25.52 -20.39 9.39
N GLU A 40 25.38 -19.33 8.57
CA GLU A 40 25.44 -19.47 7.13
C GLU A 40 26.76 -20.16 6.78
N ASP A 41 26.67 -21.20 5.95
CA ASP A 41 27.78 -22.00 5.45
C ASP A 41 28.74 -21.07 4.70
N SER A 42 29.67 -20.46 5.47
CA SER A 42 30.52 -19.37 5.02
C SER A 42 31.32 -19.84 3.82
N CYS A 43 30.94 -19.37 2.63
CA CYS A 43 31.63 -19.69 1.41
C CYS A 43 33.14 -19.40 1.57
N ARG A 44 33.99 -20.40 1.34
CA ARG A 44 35.46 -20.32 1.53
C ARG A 44 36.11 -19.11 0.85
N PHE A 45 35.48 -18.60 -0.21
CA PHE A 45 35.94 -17.46 -1.00
C PHE A 45 35.43 -16.11 -0.48
N PHE A 46 34.27 -16.05 0.18
CA PHE A 46 33.62 -14.81 0.62
C PHE A 46 33.55 -14.63 2.14
N GLY A 47 34.00 -15.62 2.93
CA GLY A 47 33.98 -15.55 4.41
C GLY A 47 34.79 -14.41 5.04
N HIS A 48 35.56 -13.63 4.26
CA HIS A 48 36.17 -12.39 4.73
C HIS A 48 35.22 -11.16 4.63
N LEU A 49 34.24 -11.20 3.72
CA LEU A 49 33.19 -10.18 3.57
C LEU A 49 32.08 -10.36 4.60
N ASP A 50 31.82 -11.60 5.03
CA ASP A 50 30.73 -11.90 5.98
C ASP A 50 31.12 -11.71 7.46
N LYS A 51 32.41 -11.54 7.80
CA LYS A 51 32.90 -11.34 9.18
C LYS A 51 32.32 -10.12 9.89
N ASN A 52 31.83 -9.14 9.14
CA ASN A 52 31.22 -7.92 9.69
C ASN A 52 29.69 -7.90 9.58
N ARG A 53 29.06 -8.94 9.00
CA ARG A 53 27.62 -9.06 8.94
C ARG A 53 27.11 -9.71 10.22
N THR A 54 26.69 -8.89 11.16
CA THR A 54 25.84 -9.36 12.26
C THR A 54 24.47 -9.66 11.70
N THR A 55 24.14 -10.93 11.51
CA THR A 55 22.80 -11.34 11.09
C THR A 55 21.81 -10.92 12.18
N PRO A 56 20.76 -10.13 11.87
CA PRO A 56 19.84 -9.62 12.88
C PRO A 56 19.09 -10.78 13.55
N LEU A 57 18.99 -10.75 14.88
CA LEU A 57 18.19 -11.72 15.64
C LEU A 57 16.73 -11.68 15.18
N ARG A 58 16.11 -12.87 15.08
CA ARG A 58 14.72 -13.03 14.63
C ARG A 58 13.82 -13.28 15.82
N LEU A 59 12.95 -12.32 16.12
CA LEU A 59 11.92 -12.46 17.14
C LEU A 59 10.80 -13.39 16.65
N ALA A 60 10.41 -14.38 17.45
CA ALA A 60 9.24 -15.20 17.16
C ALA A 60 7.97 -14.35 17.10
N PHE A 61 7.08 -14.68 16.16
CA PHE A 61 5.82 -13.97 16.02
C PHE A 61 4.88 -14.32 17.18
N ILE A 62 4.31 -13.32 17.84
CA ILE A 62 3.38 -13.53 18.96
C ILE A 62 2.17 -14.37 18.49
N PRO A 63 1.92 -15.57 19.05
CA PRO A 63 0.92 -16.51 18.52
C PRO A 63 -0.50 -15.93 18.40
N SER A 64 -0.91 -15.12 19.37
CA SER A 64 -2.23 -14.47 19.38
C SER A 64 -2.40 -13.47 18.22
N LEU A 65 -1.34 -12.74 17.85
CA LEU A 65 -1.34 -11.86 16.69
C LEU A 65 -1.35 -12.66 15.39
N LEU A 66 -0.58 -13.75 15.33
CA LEU A 66 -0.54 -14.63 14.14
C LEU A 66 -1.92 -15.25 13.88
N ASN A 67 -2.63 -15.67 14.92
CA ASN A 67 -3.97 -16.21 14.80
C ASN A 67 -4.97 -15.17 14.28
N LYS A 68 -4.83 -13.89 14.64
CA LYS A 68 -5.63 -12.80 14.05
C LYS A 68 -5.33 -12.64 12.55
N ALA A 69 -4.06 -12.69 12.17
CA ALA A 69 -3.66 -12.63 10.75
C ALA A 69 -4.23 -13.82 9.95
N ARG A 70 -4.09 -15.03 10.48
CA ARG A 70 -4.66 -16.25 9.88
C ARG A 70 -6.18 -16.18 9.72
N ALA A 71 -6.89 -15.63 10.69
CA ALA A 71 -8.34 -15.44 10.58
C ALA A 71 -8.72 -14.55 9.38
N ALA A 72 -7.94 -13.50 9.11
CA ALA A 72 -8.13 -12.65 7.93
C ALA A 72 -7.83 -13.39 6.62
N TRP A 73 -6.84 -14.30 6.61
CA TRP A 73 -6.45 -15.08 5.44
C TRP A 73 -7.44 -16.20 5.09
N ASN A 74 -8.23 -16.67 6.05
CA ASN A 74 -9.22 -17.72 5.79
C ASN A 74 -10.32 -17.28 4.82
N LYS A 75 -10.65 -15.98 4.77
CA LYS A 75 -11.68 -15.41 3.89
C LYS A 75 -11.25 -14.05 3.33
N PRO A 76 -10.18 -13.98 2.52
CA PRO A 76 -9.49 -12.74 2.20
C PRO A 76 -10.38 -11.75 1.42
N SER A 77 -11.35 -12.25 0.63
CA SER A 77 -12.28 -11.42 -0.12
C SER A 77 -13.40 -10.79 0.73
N SER A 78 -13.68 -11.36 1.91
CA SER A 78 -14.79 -10.95 2.78
C SER A 78 -14.32 -10.31 4.07
N THR A 79 -13.00 -10.29 4.32
CA THR A 79 -12.42 -9.67 5.50
C THR A 79 -12.67 -8.17 5.45
N PRO A 80 -13.35 -7.60 6.46
CA PRO A 80 -13.54 -6.15 6.53
C PRO A 80 -12.17 -5.49 6.75
N LEU A 81 -11.92 -4.40 6.02
CA LEU A 81 -10.67 -3.65 6.07
C LEU A 81 -10.22 -3.32 7.49
N MET A 82 -11.08 -2.62 8.22
CA MET A 82 -10.89 -2.29 9.63
C MET A 82 -12.26 -1.99 10.25
N PRO A 83 -12.49 -2.32 11.53
CA PRO A 83 -13.67 -1.84 12.25
C PRO A 83 -13.64 -0.31 12.36
N ARG A 84 -14.78 0.35 12.05
CA ARG A 84 -14.91 1.82 12.14
C ARG A 84 -14.48 2.41 13.49
N ARG A 85 -14.67 1.64 14.58
CA ARG A 85 -14.24 2.06 15.91
C ARG A 85 -12.73 2.24 16.00
N VAL A 86 -11.96 1.34 15.39
CA VAL A 86 -10.50 1.40 15.39
C VAL A 86 -10.03 2.53 14.48
N ASP A 87 -10.65 2.69 13.31
CA ASP A 87 -10.37 3.81 12.40
C ASP A 87 -10.59 5.18 13.07
N ASN A 88 -11.63 5.30 13.90
CA ASN A 88 -11.94 6.53 14.63
C ASN A 88 -10.93 6.87 15.73
N LEU A 89 -10.23 5.88 16.30
CA LEU A 89 -9.26 6.08 17.37
C LEU A 89 -8.05 6.88 16.89
N TYR A 90 -7.70 6.75 15.61
CA TYR A 90 -6.51 7.35 15.03
C TYR A 90 -6.84 8.50 14.08
N ARG A 91 -7.96 9.20 14.27
CA ARG A 91 -8.29 10.35 13.43
C ARG A 91 -7.29 11.48 13.63
N THR A 92 -6.87 12.10 12.53
CA THR A 92 -6.06 13.32 12.51
C THR A 92 -6.97 14.51 12.22
N HIS A 93 -6.57 15.69 12.71
CA HIS A 93 -7.20 16.96 12.39
C HIS A 93 -6.25 17.78 11.53
N GLY A 94 -6.80 18.65 10.68
CA GLY A 94 -6.03 19.49 9.75
C GLY A 94 -6.36 19.19 8.28
N ASP A 95 -6.38 20.25 7.47
CA ASP A 95 -6.68 20.15 6.03
C ASP A 95 -5.57 19.41 5.27
N ASP A 96 -4.33 19.50 5.77
CA ASP A 96 -3.14 18.82 5.27
C ASP A 96 -3.21 17.28 5.37
N THR A 97 -4.04 16.74 6.27
CA THR A 97 -4.27 15.29 6.42
C THR A 97 -5.62 14.82 5.88
N ALA A 98 -6.37 15.70 5.20
CA ALA A 98 -7.69 15.38 4.67
C ALA A 98 -7.66 14.19 3.69
N CYS A 99 -6.59 14.08 2.90
CA CYS A 99 -6.37 12.97 1.97
C CYS A 99 -6.27 11.60 2.70
N LEU A 100 -5.73 11.55 3.92
CA LEU A 100 -5.66 10.31 4.71
C LEU A 100 -7.03 9.88 5.27
N SER A 101 -8.00 10.78 5.28
CA SER A 101 -9.35 10.51 5.80
C SER A 101 -10.38 10.19 4.72
N ARG A 102 -10.08 10.49 3.45
CA ARG A 102 -11.01 10.34 2.33
C ARG A 102 -10.30 9.75 1.13
N HIS A 103 -10.98 8.87 0.40
CA HIS A 103 -10.43 8.39 -0.86
C HIS A 103 -10.35 9.53 -1.87
N PRO A 104 -9.20 9.70 -2.57
CA PRO A 104 -9.11 10.68 -3.64
C PRO A 104 -10.12 10.32 -4.72
N LEU A 105 -10.89 11.33 -5.13
CA LEU A 105 -11.91 11.17 -6.15
C LEU A 105 -11.24 11.10 -7.52
N PRO A 106 -11.78 10.31 -8.47
CA PRO A 106 -11.33 10.39 -9.85
C PRO A 106 -11.71 11.77 -10.41
N ASN A 107 -10.71 12.64 -10.54
CA ASN A 107 -10.80 14.01 -11.07
C ASN A 107 -9.94 14.09 -12.32
N SER A 108 -10.49 14.38 -13.50
CA SER A 108 -9.77 14.65 -14.76
C SER A 108 -10.73 14.50 -15.94
N VAL A 109 -10.39 15.09 -17.08
CA VAL A 109 -11.02 14.79 -18.38
C VAL A 109 -10.99 13.29 -18.74
N ILE A 110 -10.03 12.51 -18.23
CA ILE A 110 -9.98 11.04 -18.38
C ILE A 110 -11.26 10.38 -17.87
N VAL A 111 -11.76 10.86 -16.74
CA VAL A 111 -12.94 10.30 -16.07
C VAL A 111 -14.18 10.53 -16.92
N ASN A 112 -14.30 11.72 -17.50
CA ASN A 112 -15.39 12.05 -18.42
C ASN A 112 -15.31 11.24 -19.72
N ALA A 113 -14.12 11.09 -20.30
CA ALA A 113 -13.91 10.31 -21.52
C ALA A 113 -14.26 8.82 -21.34
N THR A 114 -13.93 8.26 -20.17
CA THR A 114 -14.22 6.86 -19.84
C THR A 114 -15.70 6.63 -19.49
N GLN A 115 -16.38 7.62 -18.90
CA GLN A 115 -17.81 7.55 -18.56
C GLN A 115 -18.74 7.80 -19.74
N ASN A 116 -18.42 8.71 -20.66
CA ASN A 116 -19.28 9.06 -21.80
C ASN A 116 -19.59 7.88 -22.74
N ARG A 117 -18.77 6.82 -22.68
CA ARG A 117 -19.02 5.57 -23.42
C ARG A 117 -20.18 4.74 -22.83
N ASN A 118 -20.55 4.98 -21.57
CA ASN A 118 -21.58 4.25 -20.83
C ASN A 118 -22.60 5.23 -20.21
N ARG A 119 -23.58 5.67 -21.00
CA ARG A 119 -24.57 6.71 -20.66
C ARG A 119 -25.57 6.38 -19.53
N SER A 120 -25.34 5.36 -18.69
CA SER A 120 -26.38 4.84 -17.78
C SER A 120 -26.05 4.77 -16.29
N SER A 121 -24.84 5.15 -15.83
CA SER A 121 -24.50 5.06 -14.39
C SER A 121 -24.22 6.41 -13.73
N SER A 122 -25.05 6.76 -12.74
CA SER A 122 -24.92 7.91 -11.83
C SER A 122 -23.68 7.87 -10.90
N MET A 123 -22.81 6.87 -11.02
CA MET A 123 -21.65 6.70 -10.12
C MET A 123 -20.34 6.71 -10.88
N SER A 124 -19.35 7.45 -10.36
CA SER A 124 -17.99 7.52 -10.84
C SER A 124 -17.23 6.21 -10.56
N ALA A 125 -17.54 5.17 -11.33
CA ALA A 125 -16.89 3.88 -11.28
C ALA A 125 -16.33 3.53 -12.66
N PRO A 126 -15.22 2.77 -12.74
CA PRO A 126 -14.73 2.27 -14.01
C PRO A 126 -15.79 1.44 -14.76
N SER A 127 -15.77 1.49 -16.09
CA SER A 127 -16.79 0.89 -16.96
C SER A 127 -16.84 -0.65 -16.90
N ASN A 128 -15.67 -1.30 -16.85
CA ASN A 128 -15.56 -2.77 -16.85
C ASN A 128 -15.68 -3.37 -15.43
N LYS A 129 -16.28 -4.56 -15.30
CA LYS A 129 -16.34 -5.36 -14.07
C LYS A 129 -14.95 -5.60 -13.45
N GLU A 130 -13.95 -5.92 -14.27
CA GLU A 130 -12.59 -6.12 -13.78
C GLU A 130 -11.97 -4.83 -13.25
N SER A 131 -12.13 -3.72 -13.98
CA SER A 131 -11.68 -2.41 -13.56
C SER A 131 -12.34 -1.99 -12.24
N ARG A 132 -13.64 -2.25 -12.05
CA ARG A 132 -14.32 -2.00 -10.77
C ARG A 132 -13.71 -2.81 -9.62
N LYS A 133 -13.37 -4.08 -9.85
CA LYS A 133 -12.73 -4.93 -8.85
C LYS A 133 -11.32 -4.42 -8.51
N LEU A 134 -10.54 -4.00 -9.50
CA LEU A 134 -9.21 -3.44 -9.29
C LEU A 134 -9.24 -2.06 -8.59
N ASP A 135 -10.17 -1.16 -8.93
CA ASP A 135 -10.35 0.11 -8.18
C ASP A 135 -10.76 -0.17 -6.73
N MET A 136 -11.60 -1.18 -6.48
CA MET A 136 -11.94 -1.61 -5.12
C MET A 136 -10.70 -2.09 -4.34
N ILE A 137 -9.83 -2.89 -4.98
CA ILE A 137 -8.57 -3.33 -4.38
C ILE A 137 -7.66 -2.12 -4.10
N GLY A 138 -7.58 -1.17 -5.03
CA GLY A 138 -6.81 0.07 -4.83
C GLY A 138 -7.36 0.92 -3.68
N ARG A 139 -8.68 1.08 -3.56
CA ARG A 139 -9.30 1.75 -2.41
C ARG A 139 -9.03 1.02 -1.10
N CYS A 140 -9.08 -0.31 -1.11
CA CYS A 140 -8.71 -1.11 0.06
C CYS A 140 -7.27 -0.81 0.50
N HIS A 141 -6.30 -0.91 -0.41
CA HIS A 141 -4.91 -0.59 -0.08
C HIS A 141 -4.74 0.86 0.39
N TYR A 142 -5.44 1.81 -0.23
CA TYR A 142 -5.43 3.21 0.18
C TYR A 142 -5.89 3.40 1.63
N SER A 143 -7.02 2.79 2.01
CA SER A 143 -7.55 2.87 3.37
C SER A 143 -6.63 2.21 4.39
N LEU A 144 -6.06 1.04 4.06
CA LEU A 144 -5.14 0.35 4.94
C LEU A 144 -3.86 1.15 5.16
N ALA A 145 -3.28 1.68 4.08
CA ALA A 145 -2.10 2.53 4.13
C ALA A 145 -2.35 3.83 4.91
N SER A 146 -3.50 4.49 4.67
CA SER A 146 -3.88 5.72 5.37
C SER A 146 -4.15 5.46 6.87
N PHE A 147 -4.72 4.31 7.21
CA PHE A 147 -4.84 3.87 8.60
C PHE A 147 -3.46 3.66 9.24
N SER A 148 -2.56 2.93 8.57
CA SER A 148 -1.21 2.66 9.08
C SER A 148 -0.41 3.95 9.28
N LEU A 149 -0.49 4.92 8.37
CA LEU A 149 0.14 6.24 8.53
C LEU A 149 -0.37 6.97 9.77
N ARG A 150 -1.69 7.02 9.96
CA ARG A 150 -2.30 7.65 11.13
C ARG A 150 -1.94 6.91 12.42
N ASN A 151 -1.95 5.58 12.41
CA ASN A 151 -1.51 4.76 13.54
C ASN A 151 -0.04 5.05 13.90
N SER A 152 0.86 5.12 12.92
CA SER A 152 2.27 5.50 13.14
C SER A 152 2.42 6.91 13.71
N ASN A 153 1.63 7.89 13.24
CA ASN A 153 1.64 9.22 13.82
C ASN A 153 1.26 9.20 15.31
N TYR A 154 0.24 8.43 15.68
CA TYR A 154 -0.14 8.25 17.08
C TYR A 154 0.93 7.53 17.89
N MET A 155 1.58 6.50 17.35
CA MET A 155 2.70 5.82 18.03
C MET A 155 3.83 6.81 18.30
N CYS A 156 4.25 7.61 17.33
CA CYS A 156 5.28 8.64 17.53
C CYS A 156 4.88 9.67 18.61
N ALA A 157 3.62 10.11 18.63
CA ALA A 157 3.13 11.06 19.63
C ALA A 157 3.09 10.44 21.04
N MET A 158 2.68 9.17 21.16
CA MET A 158 2.72 8.42 22.42
C MET A 158 4.15 8.27 22.91
N GLU A 159 5.09 7.87 22.05
CA GLU A 159 6.50 7.72 22.44
C GLU A 159 7.16 9.04 22.85
N ALA A 160 6.86 10.13 22.15
CA ALA A 160 7.31 11.46 22.55
C ALA A 160 6.80 11.84 23.96
N TYR A 161 5.56 11.48 24.28
CA TYR A 161 5.00 11.72 25.61
C TYR A 161 5.58 10.78 26.67
N THR A 162 5.77 9.48 26.36
CA THR A 162 6.45 8.51 27.22
C THR A 162 7.83 9.02 27.60
N ARG A 163 8.62 9.46 26.61
CA ARG A 163 9.93 10.09 26.82
C ARG A 163 9.85 11.28 27.76
N HIS A 164 8.88 12.17 27.56
CA HIS A 164 8.68 13.33 28.42
C HIS A 164 8.38 12.96 29.88
N VAL A 165 7.53 11.96 30.11
CA VAL A 165 7.23 11.45 31.46
C VAL A 165 8.47 10.83 32.10
N LEU A 166 9.26 10.06 31.35
CA LEU A 166 10.49 9.45 31.84
C LEU A 166 11.57 10.50 32.18
N LEU A 167 11.65 11.60 31.44
CA LEU A 167 12.54 12.71 31.78
C LEU A 167 12.15 13.39 33.10
N LYS A 168 10.85 13.49 33.39
CA LYS A 168 10.36 14.01 34.68
C LYS A 168 10.63 13.07 35.85
N LEU A 169 10.90 11.79 35.59
CA LEU A 169 11.26 10.83 36.64
C LEU A 169 12.68 11.06 37.17
N LEU A 170 13.60 11.61 36.35
CA LEU A 170 15.01 11.76 36.71
C LEU A 170 15.25 12.48 38.05
N PRO A 171 14.67 13.67 38.32
CA PRO A 171 14.88 14.36 39.60
C PRO A 171 14.34 13.58 40.80
N LEU A 172 13.35 12.69 40.60
CA LEU A 172 12.84 11.84 41.67
C LEU A 172 13.82 10.70 41.99
N LEU A 173 14.51 10.18 40.96
CA LEU A 173 15.56 9.17 41.16
C LEU A 173 16.74 9.73 41.95
N ASP A 174 17.06 11.02 41.78
CA ASP A 174 18.15 11.67 42.51
C ASP A 174 17.91 11.75 44.03
N THR A 175 16.65 11.69 44.48
CA THR A 175 16.30 11.67 45.91
C THR A 175 16.51 10.31 46.57
N MET A 176 16.79 9.26 45.80
CA MET A 176 16.93 7.90 46.30
C MET A 176 18.34 7.66 46.88
N PRO A 177 18.47 6.73 47.86
CA PRO A 177 19.78 6.27 48.34
C PRO A 177 20.64 5.71 47.19
N ASP A 178 21.96 5.91 47.28
CA ASP A 178 22.93 5.59 46.21
C ASP A 178 22.75 4.18 45.63
N ALA A 179 22.71 3.16 46.50
CA ALA A 179 22.60 1.76 46.08
C ALA A 179 21.31 1.42 45.30
N THR A 180 20.21 2.16 45.56
CA THR A 180 18.94 2.02 44.84
C THR A 180 18.86 2.93 43.61
N ARG A 181 19.48 4.11 43.68
CA ARG A 181 19.52 5.10 42.60
C ARG A 181 20.21 4.52 41.38
N ASP A 182 21.37 3.88 41.54
CA ASP A 182 22.13 3.34 40.41
C ASP A 182 21.34 2.30 39.61
N LYS A 183 20.60 1.43 40.31
CA LYS A 183 19.71 0.44 39.67
C LYS A 183 18.55 1.11 38.95
N ALA A 184 17.94 2.11 39.58
CA ALA A 184 16.82 2.85 38.97
C ALA A 184 17.26 3.63 37.71
N LEU A 185 18.45 4.23 37.74
CA LEU A 185 19.05 4.90 36.59
C LEU A 185 19.37 3.92 35.46
N ALA A 186 19.82 2.70 35.78
CA ALA A 186 20.02 1.65 34.78
C ALA A 186 18.70 1.27 34.07
N TYR A 187 17.61 1.09 34.82
CA TYR A 187 16.29 0.84 34.23
C TYR A 187 15.78 2.03 33.43
N HIS A 188 15.97 3.25 33.91
CA HIS A 188 15.60 4.46 33.18
C HIS A 188 16.29 4.52 31.81
N SER A 189 17.61 4.31 31.77
CA SER A 189 18.40 4.27 30.54
C SER A 189 17.94 3.16 29.58
N GLU A 190 17.59 1.99 30.12
CA GLU A 190 17.04 0.90 29.33
C GLU A 190 15.68 1.28 28.71
N ILE A 191 14.76 1.84 29.49
CA ILE A 191 13.44 2.27 28.97
C ILE A 191 13.61 3.39 27.93
N MET A 192 14.52 4.34 28.14
CA MET A 192 14.81 5.38 27.15
C MET A 192 15.27 4.78 25.81
N SER A 193 16.11 3.75 25.87
CA SER A 193 16.53 3.01 24.68
C SER A 193 15.34 2.31 23.99
N LEU A 194 14.42 1.70 24.75
CA LEU A 194 13.20 1.09 24.20
C LEU A 194 12.36 2.11 23.43
N VAL A 195 12.14 3.29 24.02
CA VAL A 195 11.37 4.38 23.41
C VAL A 195 12.01 4.85 22.09
N ASP A 196 13.34 4.92 22.03
CA ASP A 196 14.06 5.27 20.80
C ASP A 196 13.83 4.20 19.71
N TYR A 197 13.88 2.91 20.05
CA TYR A 197 13.59 1.83 19.10
C TYR A 197 12.14 1.79 18.64
N GLU A 198 11.18 2.02 19.54
CA GLU A 198 9.76 2.09 19.20
C GLU A 198 9.46 3.28 18.27
N THR A 199 10.11 4.43 18.51
CA THR A 199 10.04 5.60 17.62
C THR A 199 10.59 5.28 16.22
N ILE A 200 11.74 4.59 16.15
CA ILE A 200 12.32 4.13 14.88
C ILE A 200 11.39 3.14 14.16
N ALA A 201 10.78 2.20 14.89
CA ALA A 201 9.83 1.23 14.33
C ALA A 201 8.57 1.93 13.78
N ALA A 202 8.03 2.92 14.51
CA ALA A 202 6.90 3.72 14.06
C ALA A 202 7.20 4.48 12.76
N ARG A 203 8.42 5.05 12.65
CA ARG A 203 8.92 5.69 11.43
C ARG A 203 9.03 4.71 10.26
N HIS A 204 9.60 3.52 10.46
CA HIS A 204 9.67 2.49 9.41
C HIS A 204 8.27 2.04 8.95
N ALA A 205 7.33 1.90 9.88
CA ALA A 205 5.93 1.59 9.56
C ALA A 205 5.27 2.72 8.74
N ALA A 206 5.56 3.99 9.05
CA ALA A 206 5.06 5.13 8.29
C ALA A 206 5.63 5.16 6.86
N GLU A 207 6.92 4.86 6.69
CA GLU A 207 7.56 4.80 5.37
C GLU A 207 6.97 3.67 4.52
N ALA A 208 6.80 2.47 5.10
CA ALA A 208 6.17 1.34 4.43
C ALA A 208 4.72 1.66 4.02
N ALA A 209 3.95 2.30 4.92
CA ALA A 209 2.59 2.73 4.64
C ALA A 209 2.54 3.81 3.53
N SER A 210 3.49 4.74 3.50
CA SER A 210 3.61 5.75 2.44
C SER A 210 3.80 5.09 1.07
N LYS A 211 4.69 4.09 0.98
CA LYS A 211 4.92 3.31 -0.24
C LYS A 211 3.67 2.54 -0.66
N GLN A 212 2.95 1.94 0.29
CA GLN A 212 1.66 1.28 0.01
C GLN A 212 0.60 2.25 -0.51
N LEU A 213 0.55 3.48 0.03
CA LEU A 213 -0.36 4.52 -0.42
C LEU A 213 -0.05 4.93 -1.87
N ALA A 214 1.23 5.10 -2.20
CA ALA A 214 1.67 5.35 -3.57
C ALA A 214 1.26 4.22 -4.53
N THR A 215 1.48 2.95 -4.16
CA THR A 215 1.03 1.79 -4.94
C THR A 215 -0.49 1.77 -5.11
N ALA A 216 -1.25 2.17 -4.08
CA ALA A 216 -2.71 2.25 -4.15
C ALA A 216 -3.18 3.33 -5.13
N VAL A 217 -2.55 4.51 -5.12
CA VAL A 217 -2.84 5.60 -6.06
C VAL A 217 -2.49 5.17 -7.49
N PHE A 218 -1.31 4.60 -7.69
CA PHE A 218 -0.88 4.04 -8.98
C PHE A 218 -1.88 3.04 -9.53
N LEU A 219 -2.27 2.03 -8.73
CA LEU A 219 -3.21 1.00 -9.15
C LEU A 219 -4.55 1.61 -9.57
N ARG A 220 -5.04 2.59 -8.81
CA ARG A 220 -6.29 3.28 -9.14
C ARG A 220 -6.15 4.06 -10.45
N ARG A 221 -5.08 4.85 -10.64
CA ARG A 221 -4.82 5.57 -11.91
C ARG A 221 -4.76 4.62 -13.09
N HIS A 222 -4.02 3.52 -12.96
CA HIS A 222 -3.88 2.50 -13.99
C HIS A 222 -5.23 1.94 -14.45
N VAL A 223 -6.11 1.66 -13.50
CA VAL A 223 -7.47 1.14 -13.76
C VAL A 223 -8.33 2.12 -14.57
N TRP A 224 -8.19 3.42 -14.31
CA TRP A 224 -8.90 4.46 -15.08
C TRP A 224 -8.29 4.63 -16.47
N LEU A 225 -6.97 4.63 -16.57
CA LEU A 225 -6.25 4.88 -17.81
C LEU A 225 -6.29 3.71 -18.80
N ARG A 226 -6.33 2.45 -18.33
CA ARG A 226 -6.33 1.27 -19.23
C ARG A 226 -7.52 1.19 -20.19
N THR A 227 -8.57 1.99 -19.96
CA THR A 227 -9.75 2.05 -20.84
C THR A 227 -9.72 3.21 -21.83
N THR A 228 -8.71 4.07 -21.73
CA THR A 228 -8.49 5.20 -22.63
C THR A 228 -7.72 4.76 -23.88
N THR A 229 -7.76 5.57 -24.94
CA THR A 229 -7.04 5.32 -26.19
C THR A 229 -5.67 5.99 -26.24
N ILE A 230 -5.11 6.39 -25.09
CA ILE A 230 -3.79 7.03 -25.03
C ILE A 230 -2.67 5.99 -25.19
N THR A 231 -1.52 6.45 -25.67
CA THR A 231 -0.31 5.62 -25.83
C THR A 231 0.23 5.14 -24.48
N ASP A 232 0.99 4.06 -24.48
CA ASP A 232 1.55 3.49 -23.26
C ASP A 232 2.56 4.45 -22.58
N ASP A 233 3.36 5.20 -23.36
CA ASP A 233 4.26 6.24 -22.81
C ASP A 233 3.49 7.35 -22.09
N ALA A 234 2.41 7.86 -22.71
CA ALA A 234 1.53 8.86 -22.09
C ALA A 234 0.90 8.32 -20.80
N ARG A 235 0.48 7.05 -20.82
CA ARG A 235 -0.12 6.38 -19.66
C ARG A 235 0.86 6.29 -18.49
N ASN A 236 2.07 5.79 -18.72
CA ASN A 236 3.09 5.64 -17.69
C ASN A 236 3.44 7.00 -17.06
N ARG A 237 3.61 8.05 -17.88
CA ARG A 237 3.86 9.41 -17.38
C ARG A 237 2.75 9.94 -16.47
N ILE A 238 1.48 9.65 -16.80
CA ILE A 238 0.34 10.08 -15.97
C ILE A 238 0.24 9.24 -14.70
N GLU A 239 0.48 7.93 -14.79
CA GLU A 239 0.49 7.03 -13.63
C GLU A 239 1.52 7.49 -12.59
N ASP A 240 2.72 7.86 -13.03
CA ASP A 240 3.84 8.32 -12.21
C ASP A 240 3.80 9.82 -11.85
N SER A 241 2.75 10.55 -12.22
CA SER A 241 2.61 11.96 -11.85
C SER A 241 2.57 12.15 -10.31
N PRO A 242 2.95 13.31 -9.78
CA PRO A 242 2.82 13.58 -8.35
C PRO A 242 1.38 13.36 -7.83
N PHE A 243 1.26 13.03 -6.55
CA PHE A 243 -0.02 12.94 -5.85
C PHE A 243 -0.10 14.07 -4.83
N ASP A 244 -1.06 14.98 -5.01
CA ASP A 244 -1.25 16.19 -4.20
C ASP A 244 -2.30 16.02 -3.09
N GLY A 245 -3.02 14.91 -3.07
CA GLY A 245 -4.04 14.63 -2.05
C GLY A 245 -5.44 15.17 -2.38
N GLU A 246 -5.57 16.06 -3.37
CA GLU A 246 -6.86 16.66 -3.76
C GLU A 246 -7.72 15.71 -4.60
N GLY A 247 -7.06 14.90 -5.42
CA GLY A 247 -7.73 13.98 -6.31
C GLY A 247 -6.84 12.85 -6.78
N LEU A 248 -7.44 11.89 -7.50
CA LEU A 248 -6.71 10.76 -8.03
C LEU A 248 -5.65 11.18 -9.05
N PHE A 249 -5.92 12.21 -9.85
CA PHE A 249 -4.97 12.77 -10.80
C PHE A 249 -4.59 14.19 -10.36
N ALA A 250 -3.33 14.57 -10.55
CA ALA A 250 -2.90 15.94 -10.29
C ALA A 250 -3.59 16.91 -11.26
N SER A 251 -3.77 18.17 -10.87
CA SER A 251 -4.32 19.22 -11.73
C SER A 251 -3.57 19.37 -13.06
N SER A 252 -2.25 19.17 -13.05
CA SER A 252 -1.38 19.19 -14.24
C SER A 252 -1.62 18.02 -15.22
N THR A 253 -2.36 17.00 -14.81
CA THR A 253 -2.65 15.83 -15.66
C THR A 253 -3.45 16.22 -16.89
N ASP A 254 -4.43 17.13 -16.73
CA ASP A 254 -5.28 17.56 -17.84
C ASP A 254 -4.49 18.38 -18.87
N GLU A 255 -3.55 19.21 -18.40
CA GLU A 255 -2.62 19.93 -19.27
C GLU A 255 -1.67 18.99 -20.02
N ALA A 256 -1.12 18.00 -19.32
CA ALA A 256 -0.27 16.98 -19.93
C ALA A 256 -1.02 16.20 -21.03
N LEU A 257 -2.27 15.81 -20.77
CA LEU A 257 -3.12 15.14 -21.75
C LEU A 257 -3.42 16.02 -22.96
N ASP A 258 -3.77 17.29 -22.75
CA ASP A 258 -4.06 18.21 -23.85
C ASP A 258 -2.82 18.41 -24.74
N ASN A 259 -1.63 18.55 -24.13
CA ASN A 259 -0.37 18.63 -24.86
C ASN A 259 -0.09 17.36 -25.68
N ILE A 260 -0.30 16.17 -25.11
CA ILE A 260 -0.14 14.89 -25.81
C ILE A 260 -1.14 14.79 -26.98
N LEU A 261 -2.39 15.19 -26.78
CA LEU A 261 -3.42 15.20 -27.82
C LEU A 261 -3.09 16.19 -28.94
N LYS A 262 -2.58 17.38 -28.60
CA LYS A 262 -2.11 18.38 -29.58
C LYS A 262 -0.95 17.84 -30.39
N MET A 263 0.07 17.28 -29.75
CA MET A 263 1.21 16.65 -30.43
C MET A 263 0.76 15.55 -31.39
N TRP A 264 -0.18 14.70 -30.96
CA TRP A 264 -0.72 13.64 -31.81
C TRP A 264 -1.47 14.19 -33.03
N LYS A 265 -2.31 15.23 -32.85
CA LYS A 265 -2.99 15.91 -33.96
C LYS A 265 -1.99 16.51 -34.95
N THR A 266 -0.94 17.15 -34.45
CA THR A 266 0.13 17.74 -35.27
C THR A 266 0.94 16.66 -36.03
N ALA A 267 1.31 15.57 -35.36
CA ALA A 267 1.98 14.44 -36.01
C ALA A 267 1.10 13.83 -37.12
N LYS A 268 -0.20 13.71 -36.87
CA LYS A 268 -1.17 13.21 -37.85
C LYS A 268 -1.33 14.15 -39.05
N SER A 269 -1.26 15.47 -38.88
CA SER A 269 -1.30 16.39 -40.03
C SER A 269 -0.08 16.23 -40.95
N TYR A 270 1.10 15.92 -40.40
CA TYR A 270 2.30 15.69 -41.22
C TYR A 270 2.25 14.38 -42.00
N THR A 271 1.65 13.31 -41.44
CA THR A 271 1.53 12.03 -42.15
C THR A 271 0.49 12.06 -43.28
N TYR A 272 -0.56 12.88 -43.17
CA TYR A 272 -1.56 13.05 -44.24
C TYR A 272 -1.06 13.89 -45.43
N HIS A 273 -0.12 14.82 -45.22
CA HIS A 273 0.45 15.64 -46.30
C HIS A 273 1.68 15.02 -46.98
N GLY A 274 2.23 13.92 -46.43
CA GLY A 274 3.33 13.16 -47.05
C GLY A 274 2.90 12.03 -47.98
N ALA A 275 1.59 11.73 -48.07
CA ALA A 275 1.07 10.74 -49.02
C ALA A 275 0.87 11.37 -50.42
N THR A 276 1.90 12.03 -50.97
CA THR A 276 2.01 12.13 -52.42
C THR A 276 2.20 10.72 -52.96
N SER A 277 1.08 10.12 -53.39
CA SER A 277 0.99 9.11 -54.44
C SER A 277 2.32 8.40 -54.73
N GLN A 278 2.80 7.55 -53.83
CA GLN A 278 3.70 6.50 -54.28
C GLN A 278 2.87 5.62 -55.19
N ARG A 279 3.00 5.86 -56.49
CA ARG A 279 2.51 4.97 -57.55
C ARG A 279 2.89 3.56 -57.13
N SER A 280 1.87 2.74 -56.93
CA SER A 280 1.98 1.31 -56.75
C SER A 280 2.82 0.77 -57.91
N PHE A 281 4.10 0.53 -57.65
CA PHE A 281 4.89 -0.33 -58.51
C PHE A 281 4.30 -1.72 -58.31
N HIS A 282 3.48 -2.15 -59.27
CA HIS A 282 3.13 -3.55 -59.44
C HIS A 282 4.38 -4.26 -59.95
N PRO A 283 5.04 -5.15 -59.18
CA PRO A 283 5.92 -6.13 -59.79
C PRO A 283 5.02 -7.08 -60.60
N GLN A 284 5.01 -6.87 -61.91
CA GLN A 284 4.42 -7.81 -62.86
C GLN A 284 5.28 -9.08 -62.86
N GLY A 285 4.67 -10.20 -62.47
CA GLY A 285 5.16 -11.53 -62.77
C GLY A 285 5.91 -12.23 -61.62
N GLN A 286 5.19 -13.08 -60.90
CA GLN A 286 5.76 -14.38 -60.52
C GLN A 286 4.73 -15.51 -60.69
N PRO A 287 5.18 -16.73 -61.04
CA PRO A 287 4.36 -17.79 -61.59
C PRO A 287 3.65 -18.61 -60.50
N THR A 288 2.42 -18.99 -60.81
CA THR A 288 1.59 -19.95 -60.09
C THR A 288 2.12 -21.37 -60.20
N TRP A 289 2.88 -21.84 -59.21
CA TRP A 289 3.06 -23.28 -58.95
C TRP A 289 3.27 -23.53 -57.46
N CYS A 290 2.21 -23.98 -56.79
CA CYS A 290 2.19 -25.06 -55.79
C CYS A 290 0.87 -25.00 -55.02
N ARG A 291 -0.15 -25.54 -55.69
CA ARG A 291 -1.33 -26.11 -55.07
C ARG A 291 -0.90 -27.50 -54.58
N GLN A 292 -0.65 -27.68 -53.29
CA GLN A 292 -0.67 -29.01 -52.69
C GLN A 292 -1.51 -29.02 -51.42
N THR A 293 -2.56 -29.82 -51.56
CA THR A 293 -3.53 -30.27 -50.58
C THR A 293 -2.85 -31.02 -49.44
N SER A 294 -3.18 -30.68 -48.19
CA SER A 294 -3.14 -31.65 -47.11
C SER A 294 -4.42 -31.57 -46.31
N SER A 295 -5.30 -32.52 -46.66
CA SER A 295 -6.42 -32.96 -45.86
C SER A 295 -5.91 -33.66 -44.61
N TYR A 296 -6.19 -33.09 -43.43
CA TYR A 296 -6.26 -33.87 -42.20
C TYR A 296 -7.63 -33.70 -41.56
N GLN A 297 -8.40 -34.76 -41.72
CA GLN A 297 -9.67 -35.00 -41.07
C GLN A 297 -9.48 -35.34 -39.58
N HIS A 298 -10.51 -35.00 -38.80
CA HIS A 298 -10.96 -35.62 -37.56
C HIS A 298 -9.99 -35.75 -36.36
N ARG A 299 -10.32 -35.03 -35.28
CA ARG A 299 -10.65 -35.70 -34.01
C ARG A 299 -11.60 -34.89 -33.15
N SER A 300 -12.79 -35.45 -33.01
CA SER A 300 -13.87 -35.06 -32.11
C SER A 300 -13.46 -35.39 -30.67
N HIS A 301 -13.54 -34.42 -29.75
CA HIS A 301 -13.45 -34.68 -28.31
C HIS A 301 -14.84 -34.96 -27.72
N PRO A 302 -15.01 -35.99 -26.88
CA PRO A 302 -16.27 -36.29 -26.22
C PRO A 302 -16.58 -35.31 -25.08
N ARG A 303 -17.83 -34.85 -25.04
CA ARG A 303 -18.44 -34.20 -23.87
C ARG A 303 -18.56 -35.23 -22.75
N TYR A 304 -17.85 -35.02 -21.65
CA TYR A 304 -18.27 -35.58 -20.37
C TYR A 304 -19.42 -34.74 -19.82
N ALA A 305 -20.62 -35.33 -19.80
CA ALA A 305 -21.73 -34.87 -19.02
C ALA A 305 -21.44 -35.18 -17.54
N GLN A 306 -21.30 -34.15 -16.71
CA GLN A 306 -21.41 -34.28 -15.26
C GLN A 306 -22.84 -33.94 -14.86
N SER A 307 -23.57 -34.97 -14.48
CA SER A 307 -24.80 -34.91 -13.71
C SER A 307 -24.51 -34.27 -12.34
N THR A 308 -25.15 -33.14 -12.07
CA THR A 308 -25.23 -32.56 -10.72
C THR A 308 -26.63 -32.84 -10.16
N PRO A 309 -26.75 -33.30 -8.91
CA PRO A 309 -28.05 -33.43 -8.24
C PRO A 309 -28.59 -32.05 -7.88
N SER A 310 -29.88 -31.83 -8.17
CA SER A 310 -30.66 -30.68 -7.68
C SER A 310 -30.75 -30.73 -6.16
N GLY A 311 -30.01 -29.85 -5.49
CA GLY A 311 -30.22 -29.47 -4.09
C GLY A 311 -30.98 -28.15 -4.03
N SER A 312 -32.27 -28.22 -3.70
CA SER A 312 -33.15 -27.07 -3.46
C SER A 312 -32.76 -26.34 -2.17
N TYR A 313 -31.94 -25.29 -2.29
CA TYR A 313 -31.77 -24.32 -1.21
C TYR A 313 -32.95 -23.34 -1.21
N GLN A 314 -33.89 -23.57 -0.30
CA GLN A 314 -34.89 -22.58 0.09
C GLN A 314 -34.20 -21.34 0.67
N ARG A 315 -34.53 -20.19 0.10
CA ARG A 315 -34.07 -18.87 0.53
C ARG A 315 -34.97 -18.39 1.67
N PRO A 316 -34.46 -18.02 2.85
CA PRO A 316 -35.28 -17.36 3.87
C PRO A 316 -35.64 -15.96 3.40
N THR A 317 -36.93 -15.72 3.22
CA THR A 317 -37.52 -14.39 3.06
C THR A 317 -37.46 -13.66 4.40
N VAL A 318 -36.56 -12.68 4.52
CA VAL A 318 -36.55 -11.73 5.64
C VAL A 318 -37.53 -10.61 5.32
N ASN A 319 -38.54 -10.49 6.19
CA ASN A 319 -39.64 -9.55 6.12
C ASN A 319 -39.19 -8.16 6.61
N PRO A 320 -39.31 -7.06 5.83
CA PRO A 320 -38.91 -5.73 6.28
C PRO A 320 -40.13 -4.97 6.81
N ARG A 321 -40.49 -5.21 8.09
CA ARG A 321 -41.38 -4.31 8.84
C ARG A 321 -40.92 -4.25 10.31
N GLN A 322 -40.87 -3.02 10.83
CA GLN A 322 -40.45 -2.59 12.18
C GLN A 322 -38.92 -2.61 12.40
N ARG A 323 -38.24 -1.50 12.70
CA ARG A 323 -38.63 -0.42 13.63
C ARG A 323 -38.13 0.97 13.21
N GLN A 324 -39.07 1.89 13.33
CA GLN A 324 -38.98 3.35 13.45
C GLN A 324 -38.24 3.81 14.72
N CYS A 325 -37.74 5.05 14.66
CA CYS A 325 -37.38 5.96 15.77
C CYS A 325 -36.15 5.53 16.60
N GLN A 326 -35.09 6.35 16.74
CA GLN A 326 -35.14 7.67 17.37
C GLN A 326 -34.13 8.64 16.72
N SER A 327 -34.65 9.81 16.35
CA SER A 327 -33.90 11.05 16.21
C SER A 327 -33.83 11.73 17.58
N SER A 328 -32.95 12.72 17.69
CA SER A 328 -32.86 13.73 18.77
C SER A 328 -31.93 13.41 19.93
N ARG A 329 -30.75 14.06 19.93
CA ARG A 329 -30.42 15.10 20.92
C ARG A 329 -29.17 15.86 20.51
N CYS A 330 -29.38 17.13 20.18
CA CYS A 330 -28.39 18.20 20.20
C CYS A 330 -27.78 18.33 21.61
N TYR A 331 -26.48 18.59 21.68
CA TYR A 331 -25.89 19.28 22.83
C TYR A 331 -25.24 20.56 22.32
N ASP A 332 -25.93 21.66 22.63
CA ASP A 332 -25.44 23.02 22.61
C ASP A 332 -24.74 23.27 23.95
N ARG A 333 -23.48 23.72 23.96
CA ARG A 333 -22.80 24.17 25.18
C ARG A 333 -22.06 25.46 24.88
N LYS A 334 -22.77 26.56 25.12
CA LYS A 334 -22.19 27.89 25.36
C LYS A 334 -21.30 27.85 26.60
N GLN A 335 -20.07 28.33 26.49
CA GLN A 335 -19.30 28.82 27.62
C GLN A 335 -19.30 30.34 27.58
N LYS A 336 -19.81 30.94 28.67
CA LYS A 336 -19.50 32.30 29.11
C LYS A 336 -18.40 32.17 30.16
N ALA A 337 -17.26 32.80 29.92
CA ALA A 337 -16.43 33.52 30.89
C ALA A 337 -15.44 34.33 30.06
#